data_AF-A0A7J3QFM8-F1
#
_entry.id   AF-A0A7J3QFM8-F1
#
_cell.length_a   1.000
_cell.length_b   1.000
_cell.length_c   1.000
_cell.angle_alpha   90.00
_cell.angle_beta   90.00
_cell.angle_gamma   90.00
#
_symmetry.space_group_name_H-M   'P 1'
#
loop_
_entity.id
_entity.type
_entity.pdbx_description
1 polymer ?
#
loop_
_entity_poly.entity_id
_entity_poly.type
_entity_poly.pdbx_seq_one_letter_code
_entity_poly.pdbx_strand_id
1 'polypeptide(L)' 'MCPEFIGLIPEELLSPEKEREFLLWLLMLPVDAMTKKYILIDWCRYVGVALTEEMVDIVTGGRADETRG' A
#
# COMPACT_ATOMS: atom_id res chain seq x y z
N MET A 1 -9.43 10.37 -10.99
CA MET A 1 -8.64 10.90 -9.86
C MET A 1 -7.27 10.25 -9.95
N CYS A 2 -6.21 11.03 -10.08
CA CYS A 2 -4.86 10.49 -9.95
C CYS A 2 -4.70 9.97 -8.52
N PRO A 3 -4.07 8.80 -8.31
CA PRO A 3 -3.91 8.29 -6.96
C PRO A 3 -2.96 9.23 -6.21
N GLU A 4 -3.42 9.78 -5.07
CA GLU A 4 -2.83 10.94 -4.39
C GLU A 4 -1.40 10.66 -3.88
N PHE A 5 -1.04 9.40 -3.73
CA PHE A 5 0.24 8.99 -3.14
C PHE A 5 1.30 8.51 -4.14
N ILE A 6 0.98 8.32 -5.44
CA ILE A 6 1.94 7.73 -6.40
C ILE A 6 3.23 8.53 -6.51
N GLY A 7 3.15 9.86 -6.47
CA GLY A 7 4.34 10.73 -6.53
C GLY A 7 5.28 10.62 -5.33
N LEU A 8 4.89 9.90 -4.27
CA LEU A 8 5.71 9.64 -3.08
C LEU A 8 6.37 8.25 -3.10
N ILE A 9 5.90 7.35 -3.97
CA ILE A 9 6.40 6.00 -4.08
C ILE A 9 7.63 6.01 -4.97
N PRO A 10 8.77 5.43 -4.55
CA PRO A 10 9.94 5.26 -5.41
C PRO A 10 9.58 4.61 -6.75
N GLU A 11 10.06 5.17 -7.86
CA GLU A 11 9.71 4.71 -9.21
C GLU A 11 10.05 3.23 -9.44
N GLU A 12 11.12 2.75 -8.82
CA GLU A 12 11.56 1.36 -8.89
C GLU A 12 10.60 0.36 -8.22
N LEU A 13 9.67 0.84 -7.39
CA LEU A 13 8.63 0.06 -6.74
C LEU A 13 7.29 0.11 -7.48
N LEU A 14 7.15 0.93 -8.53
CA LEU A 14 5.92 1.10 -9.32
C LEU A 14 5.76 0.01 -10.39
N SER A 15 5.91 -1.25 -10.00
CA SER A 15 5.73 -2.41 -10.88
C SER A 15 5.03 -3.55 -10.13
N PRO A 16 4.14 -4.32 -10.78
CA PRO A 16 3.48 -5.46 -10.13
C PRO A 16 4.48 -6.52 -9.63
N GLU A 17 5.64 -6.66 -10.27
CA GLU A 17 6.68 -7.60 -9.86
C GLU A 17 7.41 -7.19 -8.56
N LYS A 18 7.17 -5.96 -8.09
CA LYS A 18 7.81 -5.37 -6.91
C LYS A 18 6.93 -5.37 -5.67
N GLU A 19 5.86 -6.16 -5.67
CA GLU A 19 4.90 -6.25 -4.57
C GLU A 19 5.59 -6.45 -3.22
N ARG A 20 6.49 -7.43 -3.12
CA ARG A 20 7.17 -7.74 -1.86
C ARG A 20 8.03 -6.58 -1.38
N GLU A 21 8.83 -5.98 -2.26
CA GLU A 21 9.66 -4.81 -1.91
C GLU A 21 8.80 -3.60 -1.54
N PHE A 22 7.70 -3.38 -2.24
CA PHE A 22 6.75 -2.31 -1.97
C PHE A 22 6.11 -2.46 -0.58
N LEU A 23 5.63 -3.66 -0.24
CA LEU A 23 5.04 -3.92 1.08
C LEU A 23 6.06 -3.70 2.21
N LEU A 24 7.31 -4.13 2.02
CA LEU A 24 8.40 -3.89 2.99
C LEU A 24 8.71 -2.39 3.14
N TRP A 25 8.78 -1.65 2.02
CA TRP A 25 8.95 -0.20 2.05
C TRP A 25 7.81 0.49 2.80
N LEU A 26 6.57 0.12 2.50
CA LEU A 26 5.36 0.69 3.11
C LEU A 26 5.31 0.40 4.62
N LEU A 27 5.74 -0.79 5.05
CA LEU A 27 5.84 -1.14 6.46
C LEU A 27 6.82 -0.25 7.23
N MET A 28 7.93 0.16 6.60
CA MET A 28 8.94 1.03 7.22
C MET A 28 8.50 2.50 7.35
N LEU A 29 7.45 2.93 6.65
CA LEU A 29 7.00 4.31 6.73
C LEU A 29 6.44 4.63 8.13
N PRO A 30 6.83 5.77 8.73
CA PRO A 30 6.36 6.21 10.05
C PRO A 30 5.01 6.92 9.94
N VAL A 31 4.04 6.28 9.27
CA VAL A 31 2.66 6.76 9.11
C VAL A 31 1.68 5.77 9.72
N ASP A 32 0.47 6.23 10.04
CA ASP A 32 -0.56 5.41 10.66
C ASP A 32 -1.11 4.34 9.68
N ALA A 33 -1.79 3.33 10.24
CA ALA A 33 -2.32 2.19 9.49
C ALA A 33 -3.31 2.60 8.39
N MET A 34 -4.11 3.65 8.60
CA MET A 34 -5.07 4.13 7.61
C MET A 34 -4.34 4.75 6.42
N THR A 35 -3.34 5.59 6.68
CA THR A 35 -2.48 6.16 5.64
C THR A 35 -1.77 5.06 4.83
N LYS A 36 -1.23 4.03 5.50
CA LYS A 36 -0.62 2.88 4.80
C LYS A 36 -1.59 2.17 3.87
N LYS A 37 -2.83 1.96 4.33
CA LYS A 37 -3.89 1.34 3.50
C LYS A 37 -4.19 2.18 2.26
N TYR A 38 -4.29 3.50 2.38
CA TYR A 38 -4.55 4.35 1.21
C TYR A 38 -3.38 4.32 0.21
N ILE A 39 -2.15 4.34 0.68
CA ILE A 39 -0.96 4.18 -0.18
C ILE A 39 -0.98 2.83 -0.91
N LEU A 40 -1.31 1.74 -0.20
CA LEU A 40 -1.46 0.40 -0.78
C LEU A 40 -2.55 0.38 -1.87
N ILE A 41 -3.74 0.93 -1.59
CA ILE A 41 -4.85 1.00 -2.55
C ILE A 41 -4.42 1.72 -3.82
N ASP A 42 -3.76 2.86 -3.68
CA ASP A 42 -3.31 3.68 -4.79
C ASP A 42 -2.23 2.98 -5.61
N TRP A 43 -1.27 2.34 -4.95
CA TRP A 43 -0.27 1.51 -5.61
C TRP A 43 -0.91 0.37 -6.40
N CYS A 44 -1.78 -0.43 -5.78
CA CYS A 44 -2.50 -1.54 -6.43
C CYS A 44 -3.24 -1.07 -7.70
N ARG A 45 -3.96 0.06 -7.61
CA ARG A 45 -4.65 0.66 -8.76
C ARG A 45 -3.70 1.10 -9.86
N TYR A 46 -2.55 1.67 -9.50
CA TYR A 46 -1.56 2.15 -10.46
C TYR A 46 -0.85 1.01 -11.19
N VAL A 47 -0.39 -0.01 -10.47
CA VAL A 47 0.34 -1.14 -11.05
C VAL A 47 -0.56 -2.24 -11.64
N GLY A 48 -1.88 -2.15 -11.43
CA GLY A 48 -2.86 -3.12 -11.91
C GLY A 48 -2.91 -4.43 -11.09
N VAL A 49 -2.52 -4.38 -9.82
CA VAL A 49 -2.57 -5.51 -8.89
C VAL A 49 -3.89 -5.49 -8.12
N ALA A 50 -4.51 -6.66 -7.94
CA ALA A 50 -5.71 -6.79 -7.12
C ALA A 50 -5.36 -6.62 -5.64
N LEU A 51 -6.05 -5.72 -4.95
CA LEU A 51 -5.91 -5.55 -3.51
C LEU A 51 -6.48 -6.78 -2.78
N THR A 52 -5.68 -7.40 -1.91
CA THR A 52 -6.10 -8.54 -1.10
C THR A 52 -6.21 -8.18 0.38
N GLU A 53 -7.00 -8.95 1.13
CA GLU A 53 -7.10 -8.78 2.58
C GLU A 53 -5.76 -9.03 3.29
N GLU A 54 -4.96 -9.99 2.78
CA GLU A 54 -3.62 -10.28 3.31
C GLU A 54 -2.69 -9.07 3.19
N MET A 55 -2.67 -8.37 2.05
CA MET A 55 -1.86 -7.16 1.89
C MET A 55 -2.27 -6.09 2.90
N VAL A 56 -3.58 -5.90 3.10
CA VAL A 56 -4.11 -4.93 4.07
C VAL A 56 -3.70 -5.32 5.49
N ASP A 57 -3.82 -6.59 5.85
CA ASP A 57 -3.46 -7.09 7.18
C ASP A 57 -1.96 -6.91 7.47
N ILE A 58 -1.10 -7.22 6.47
CA ILE A 58 0.35 -6.99 6.54
C ILE A 58 0.64 -5.53 6.83
N VAL A 59 0.15 -4.60 5.99
CA VAL A 59 0.54 -3.17 6.09
C VAL A 59 -0.07 -2.45 7.30
N THR A 60 -1.17 -2.98 7.85
CA THR A 60 -1.82 -2.46 9.06
C THR A 60 -1.32 -3.13 10.33
N GLY A 61 -0.50 -4.17 10.23
CA GLY A 61 0.07 -4.89 11.37
C GLY A 61 -0.99 -5.66 12.18
N GLY A 62 -1.94 -6.31 11.52
CA GLY A 62 -3.02 -7.05 12.18
C GLY A 62 -4.22 -6.21 12.60
N ARG A 63 -4.26 -4.92 12.23
CA ARG A 63 -5.33 -3.96 12.60
C ARG A 63 -6.21 -3.59 11.42
N ALA A 64 -6.34 -4.48 10.44
CA ALA A 64 -7.14 -4.25 9.24
C ALA A 64 -8.58 -3.84 9.58
N ASP A 65 -9.16 -4.40 10.64
CA ASP A 65 -10.50 -4.09 11.12
C ASP A 65 -10.70 -2.62 11.55
N GLU A 66 -9.66 -1.98 12.09
CA GLU A 66 -9.69 -0.57 12.51
C GLU A 66 -9.69 0.40 11.31
N THR A 67 -9.34 -0.10 10.12
CA THR A 67 -9.27 0.69 8.88
C THR A 67 -10.53 0.58 8.02
N ARG A 68 -11.57 -0.13 8.50
CA ARG A 68 -12.86 -0.24 7.83
C ARG A 68 -13.67 1.05 8.06
N GLY A 69 -13.37 2.06 7.25
CA GLY A 69 -14.22 3.25 7.05
C GLY A 69 -15.14 3.09 5.86
#